data_AF-A0A1D3UTC8-F1
#
_entry.id   AF-A0A1D3UTC8-F1
#
_cell.length_a   1.000
_cell.length_b   1.000
_cell.length_c   1.000
_cell.angle_alpha   90.00
_cell.angle_beta   90.00
_cell.angle_gamma   90.00
#
_symmetry.space_group_name_H-M   'P 1'
#
loop_
_entity.id
_entity.type
_entity.pdbx_description
1 polymer ?
#
loop_
_entity_poly.entity_id
_entity_poly.type
_entity_poly.pdbx_seq_one_letter_code
_entity_poly.pdbx_strand_id
1 'polypeptide(L)'
;MAEKFRQQPQSYSQNKREESSLQDFAQKVKQQYFEGALFEQLLQLNTSDVGLQKELPVDTIINAVEKFVKDYANAITPTQLRNIYSKIKGVNSSLELKLLRPNLAYVAARQGKKDAKEMIAFIDLLIQKMNDKSLDSFKKLMEIIIAYHKFYHTKK
;
A
#
# COMPACT_ATOMS: atom_id res chain seq x y z
N MET A 1 -12.43 -34.90 -58.16
CA MET A 1 -11.12 -35.16 -57.54
C MET A 1 -10.67 -33.87 -56.87
N ALA A 2 -10.14 -33.97 -55.63
CA ALA A 2 -9.69 -32.92 -54.70
C ALA A 2 -10.77 -31.98 -54.11
N GLU A 3 -10.68 -31.50 -52.88
CA GLU A 3 -10.32 -32.09 -51.58
C GLU A 3 -10.83 -31.09 -50.53
N LYS A 4 -11.19 -31.60 -49.35
CA LYS A 4 -11.71 -30.81 -48.23
C LYS A 4 -10.62 -29.91 -47.66
N PHE A 5 -10.90 -28.63 -47.42
CA PHE A 5 -10.37 -27.93 -46.25
C PHE A 5 -11.45 -27.01 -45.64
N ARG A 6 -12.16 -27.57 -44.66
CA ARG A 6 -12.79 -26.79 -43.59
C ARG A 6 -11.69 -25.98 -42.90
N GLN A 7 -11.81 -24.67 -42.88
CA GLN A 7 -11.18 -23.87 -41.82
C GLN A 7 -12.30 -23.36 -40.92
N GLN A 8 -12.40 -23.97 -39.74
CA GLN A 8 -13.16 -23.42 -38.63
C GLN A 8 -12.51 -22.10 -38.19
N PRO A 9 -13.26 -21.04 -37.88
CA PRO A 9 -12.69 -19.91 -37.17
C PRO A 9 -12.24 -20.39 -35.78
N GLN A 10 -10.93 -20.36 -35.53
CA GLN A 10 -10.39 -20.57 -34.19
C GLN A 10 -11.02 -19.55 -33.25
N SER A 11 -11.82 -20.02 -32.31
CA SER A 11 -12.28 -19.22 -31.19
C SER A 11 -11.07 -18.86 -30.33
N TYR A 12 -10.56 -17.64 -30.50
CA TYR A 12 -9.69 -17.03 -29.50
C TYR A 12 -10.50 -16.92 -28.21
N SER A 13 -10.32 -17.90 -27.32
CA SER A 13 -10.78 -17.83 -25.94
C SER A 13 -10.12 -16.62 -25.30
N GLN A 14 -10.83 -15.49 -25.29
CA GLN A 14 -10.48 -14.33 -24.48
C GLN A 14 -10.73 -14.69 -23.01
N ASN A 15 -9.82 -15.46 -22.41
CA ASN A 15 -9.63 -15.43 -20.97
C ASN A 15 -8.87 -14.13 -20.65
N LYS A 16 -9.59 -13.01 -20.77
CA LYS A 16 -9.15 -11.68 -20.34
C LYS A 16 -9.16 -11.72 -18.81
N ARG A 17 -8.06 -12.19 -18.19
CA ARG A 17 -7.84 -11.95 -16.76
C ARG A 17 -7.86 -10.44 -16.61
N GLU A 18 -8.89 -9.89 -15.97
CA GLU A 18 -8.93 -8.48 -15.63
C GLU A 18 -7.67 -8.19 -14.82
N GLU A 19 -6.72 -7.48 -15.43
CA GLU A 19 -5.53 -7.02 -14.74
C GLU A 19 -5.98 -5.97 -13.73
N SER A 20 -6.18 -6.41 -12.49
CA SER A 20 -6.50 -5.53 -11.37
C SER A 20 -5.45 -4.42 -11.28
N SER A 21 -5.92 -3.17 -11.32
CA SER A 21 -5.08 -1.97 -11.33
C SER A 21 -4.46 -1.73 -9.95
N LEU A 22 -3.42 -0.87 -9.89
CA LEU A 22 -2.85 -0.42 -8.61
C LEU A 22 -3.92 0.21 -7.70
N GLN A 23 -4.90 0.90 -8.29
CA GLN A 23 -5.98 1.52 -7.52
C GLN A 23 -6.90 0.47 -6.89
N ASP A 24 -7.21 -0.61 -7.60
CA ASP A 24 -8.06 -1.70 -7.08
C ASP A 24 -7.41 -2.38 -5.87
N PHE A 25 -6.11 -2.64 -5.95
CA PHE A 25 -5.35 -3.17 -4.83
C PHE A 25 -5.39 -2.26 -3.60
N ALA A 26 -5.18 -0.95 -3.80
CA ALA A 26 -5.22 0.02 -2.71
C ALA A 26 -6.62 0.14 -2.10
N GLN A 27 -7.65 0.14 -2.94
CA GLN A 27 -9.03 0.27 -2.51
C GLN A 27 -9.50 -0.95 -1.71
N LYS A 28 -9.07 -2.15 -2.10
CA LYS A 28 -9.31 -3.37 -1.32
C LYS A 28 -8.75 -3.26 0.09
N VAL A 29 -7.49 -2.83 0.24
CA VAL A 29 -6.86 -2.66 1.56
C VAL A 29 -7.59 -1.58 2.36
N LYS A 30 -7.92 -0.45 1.73
CA LYS A 30 -8.67 0.64 2.39
C LYS A 30 -10.01 0.14 2.93
N GLN A 31 -10.79 -0.59 2.14
CA GLN A 31 -12.08 -1.15 2.55
C GLN A 31 -11.92 -2.21 3.65
N GLN A 32 -10.86 -3.01 3.60
CA GLN A 32 -10.69 -4.09 4.57
C GLN A 32 -10.27 -3.60 5.97
N TYR A 33 -9.51 -2.50 6.07
CA TYR A 33 -8.87 -2.09 7.33
C TYR A 33 -9.14 -0.65 7.75
N PHE A 34 -9.49 0.25 6.83
CA PHE A 34 -9.49 1.69 7.06
C PHE A 34 -10.72 2.36 6.44
N GLU A 35 -11.92 1.89 6.79
CA GLU A 35 -13.15 2.52 6.30
C GLU A 35 -13.46 3.83 7.03
N GLY A 36 -14.13 4.75 6.32
CA GLY A 36 -14.60 6.02 6.88
C GLY A 36 -13.48 6.88 7.48
N ALA A 37 -13.70 7.35 8.71
CA ALA A 37 -12.80 8.26 9.42
C ALA A 37 -11.42 7.66 9.72
N LEU A 38 -11.28 6.33 9.78
CA LEU A 38 -9.99 5.68 10.03
C LEU A 38 -8.94 6.07 8.98
N PHE A 39 -9.32 6.10 7.70
CA PHE A 39 -8.40 6.41 6.62
C PHE A 39 -7.84 7.84 6.73
N GLU A 40 -8.70 8.82 6.99
CA GLU A 40 -8.30 10.22 7.07
C GLU A 40 -7.39 10.48 8.28
N GLN A 41 -7.59 9.74 9.38
CA GLN A 41 -6.78 9.88 10.59
C GLN A 41 -5.38 9.26 10.49
N LEU A 42 -5.13 8.37 9.53
CA LEU A 42 -3.78 7.86 9.25
C LEU A 42 -2.79 8.99 8.90
N LEU A 43 -3.28 10.09 8.32
CA LEU A 43 -2.48 11.26 7.94
C LEU A 43 -2.50 12.38 9.00
N GLN A 44 -3.02 12.10 10.20
CA GLN A 44 -3.18 13.06 11.31
C GLN A 44 -2.57 12.54 12.63
N LEU A 45 -1.52 11.70 12.54
CA LEU A 45 -0.83 11.09 13.69
C LEU A 45 0.22 11.99 14.37
N ASN A 46 0.21 13.30 14.13
CA ASN A 46 1.22 14.20 14.70
C ASN A 46 0.96 14.44 16.20
N THR A 47 2.03 14.37 17.00
CA THR A 47 1.97 14.57 18.45
C THR A 47 2.01 16.04 18.86
N SER A 48 2.38 16.92 17.92
CA SER A 48 2.64 18.34 18.18
C SER A 48 1.39 19.21 18.07
N ASP A 49 0.33 18.71 17.42
CA ASP A 49 -0.95 19.39 17.32
C ASP A 49 -1.98 18.64 18.15
N VAL A 50 -2.10 19.00 19.43
CA VAL A 50 -3.22 18.63 20.32
C VAL A 50 -4.56 19.24 19.83
N GLY A 51 -4.61 19.78 18.61
CA GLY A 51 -5.67 20.65 18.07
C GLY A 51 -6.45 20.10 16.89
N LEU A 52 -6.34 18.82 16.54
CA LEU A 52 -7.31 18.18 15.65
C LEU A 52 -8.16 17.21 16.46
N GLN A 53 -9.45 17.51 16.50
CA GLN A 53 -10.47 16.72 17.16
C GLN A 53 -10.35 15.27 16.70
N LYS A 54 -9.77 14.42 17.54
CA LYS A 54 -9.69 12.99 17.31
C LYS A 54 -11.11 12.45 17.29
N GLU A 55 -11.69 12.29 16.10
CA GLU A 55 -12.95 11.55 15.97
C GLU A 55 -12.80 10.10 16.45
N LEU A 56 -11.57 9.55 16.48
CA LEU A 56 -11.29 8.19 16.95
C LEU A 56 -10.13 8.16 17.97
N PRO A 57 -10.17 7.26 18.96
CA PRO A 57 -9.05 7.00 19.86
C PRO A 57 -7.80 6.56 19.10
N VAL A 58 -6.62 6.99 19.58
CA VAL A 58 -5.32 6.63 18.98
C VAL A 58 -5.15 5.12 18.92
N ASP A 59 -5.53 4.42 19.98
CA ASP A 59 -5.42 2.96 20.05
C ASP A 59 -6.25 2.28 18.97
N THR A 60 -7.41 2.85 18.59
CA THR A 60 -8.22 2.33 17.48
C THR A 60 -7.46 2.39 16.16
N ILE A 61 -6.76 3.49 15.90
CA ILE A 61 -5.95 3.66 14.68
C ILE A 61 -4.75 2.71 14.71
N ILE A 62 -4.02 2.65 15.83
CA ILE A 62 -2.85 1.78 15.99
C ILE A 62 -3.26 0.31 15.82
N ASN A 63 -4.35 -0.13 16.43
CA ASN A 63 -4.85 -1.50 16.31
C ASN A 63 -5.26 -1.84 14.85
N ALA A 64 -5.84 -0.90 14.12
CA ALA A 64 -6.16 -1.08 12.70
C ALA A 64 -4.88 -1.24 11.85
N VAL A 65 -3.86 -0.40 12.10
CA VAL A 65 -2.56 -0.51 11.44
C VAL A 65 -1.85 -1.82 11.81
N GLU A 66 -1.87 -2.23 13.08
CA GLU A 66 -1.32 -3.49 13.55
C GLU A 66 -1.94 -4.68 12.81
N LYS A 67 -3.28 -4.71 12.73
CA LYS A 67 -4.02 -5.78 12.04
C LYS A 67 -3.67 -5.83 10.56
N PHE A 68 -3.67 -4.69 9.88
CA PHE A 68 -3.21 -4.58 8.49
C PHE A 68 -1.80 -5.14 8.36
N VAL A 69 -0.85 -4.65 9.14
CA VAL A 69 0.56 -5.03 9.01
C VAL A 69 0.77 -6.52 9.29
N LYS A 70 0.06 -7.09 10.27
CA LYS A 70 0.11 -8.52 10.60
C LYS A 70 -0.26 -9.40 9.41
N ASP A 71 -1.35 -9.07 8.72
CA ASP A 71 -1.86 -9.85 7.58
C ASP A 71 -0.90 -9.78 6.37
N TYR A 72 -0.14 -8.70 6.23
CA TYR A 72 0.82 -8.48 5.14
C TYR A 72 2.30 -8.69 5.54
N ALA A 73 2.60 -9.12 6.76
CA ALA A 73 3.97 -9.14 7.31
C ALA A 73 4.98 -10.01 6.53
N ASN A 74 4.49 -10.98 5.75
CA ASN A 74 5.31 -11.88 4.93
C ASN A 74 5.25 -11.57 3.42
N ALA A 75 4.51 -10.51 3.05
CA ALA A 75 4.40 -10.04 1.68
C ALA A 75 5.72 -9.39 1.22
N ILE A 76 6.38 -8.65 2.11
CA ILE A 76 7.59 -7.88 1.86
C ILE A 76 8.64 -8.27 2.90
N THR A 77 9.92 -8.26 2.53
CA THR A 77 10.99 -8.50 3.50
C THR A 77 11.26 -7.25 4.35
N PRO A 78 11.73 -7.41 5.61
CA PRO A 78 12.11 -6.27 6.44
C PRO A 78 13.13 -5.35 5.78
N THR A 79 14.06 -5.90 4.98
CA THR A 79 15.06 -5.10 4.24
C THR A 79 14.40 -4.23 3.18
N GLN A 80 13.46 -4.77 2.40
CA GLN A 80 12.75 -4.01 1.37
C GLN A 80 11.91 -2.88 1.99
N LEU A 81 11.17 -3.18 3.07
CA LEU A 81 10.36 -2.18 3.76
C LEU A 81 11.23 -1.08 4.37
N ARG A 82 12.37 -1.43 4.99
CA ARG A 82 13.35 -0.45 5.49
C ARG A 82 13.92 0.42 4.38
N ASN A 83 14.27 -0.17 3.23
CA ASN A 83 14.79 0.60 2.10
C ASN A 83 13.76 1.60 1.56
N ILE A 84 12.47 1.25 1.56
CA ILE A 84 11.38 2.19 1.24
C ILE A 84 11.37 3.33 2.26
N TYR A 85 11.35 3.01 3.55
CA TYR A 85 11.32 4.02 4.60
C TYR A 85 12.54 4.93 4.62
N SER A 86 13.75 4.41 4.37
CA SER A 86 14.97 5.22 4.29
C SER A 86 14.85 6.32 3.22
N LYS A 87 14.17 6.03 2.10
CA LYS A 87 13.88 7.05 1.08
C LYS A 87 12.87 8.08 1.57
N ILE A 88 11.81 7.63 2.26
CA ILE A 88 10.74 8.50 2.80
C ILE A 88 11.25 9.41 3.92
N LYS A 89 12.12 8.90 4.81
CA LYS A 89 12.58 9.59 6.01
C LYS A 89 13.29 10.90 5.69
N GLY A 90 14.08 10.93 4.60
CA GLY A 90 14.86 12.09 4.18
C GLY A 90 14.08 13.14 3.38
N VAL A 91 12.82 12.89 3.04
CA VAL A 91 12.00 13.81 2.25
C VAL A 91 11.50 14.98 3.11
N ASN A 92 11.55 16.19 2.56
CA ASN A 92 11.15 17.42 3.26
C ASN A 92 9.87 18.07 2.71
N SER A 93 9.34 17.56 1.59
CA SER A 93 8.09 18.06 1.00
C SER A 93 7.20 16.94 0.46
N SER A 94 5.90 17.18 0.41
CA SER A 94 4.94 16.23 -0.16
C SER A 94 5.18 15.99 -1.66
N LEU A 95 5.75 16.97 -2.38
CA LEU A 95 6.14 16.82 -3.78
C LEU A 95 7.27 15.81 -3.95
N GLU A 96 8.36 15.95 -3.20
CA GLU A 96 9.47 14.99 -3.20
C GLU A 96 8.97 13.57 -2.90
N LEU A 97 8.02 13.42 -1.96
CA LEU A 97 7.47 12.12 -1.61
C LEU A 97 6.63 11.54 -2.75
N LYS A 98 5.81 12.36 -3.41
CA LYS A 98 5.04 11.95 -4.59
C LYS A 98 5.93 11.50 -5.75
N LEU A 99 7.15 12.04 -5.87
CA LEU A 99 8.13 11.57 -6.86
C LEU A 99 8.72 10.18 -6.53
N LEU A 100 8.53 9.65 -5.32
CA LEU A 100 8.95 8.29 -4.98
C LEU A 100 7.95 7.22 -5.45
N ARG A 101 6.74 7.59 -5.88
CA ARG A 101 5.68 6.65 -6.28
C ARG A 101 6.09 5.66 -7.38
N PRO A 102 6.82 6.06 -8.46
CA PRO A 102 7.31 5.10 -9.46
C PRO A 102 8.27 4.05 -8.87
N ASN A 103 9.09 4.44 -7.88
CA ASN A 103 9.98 3.50 -7.19
C ASN A 103 9.17 2.46 -6.40
N LEU A 104 8.06 2.86 -5.77
CA LEU A 104 7.17 1.95 -5.06
C LEU A 104 6.52 0.94 -6.03
N ALA A 105 5.98 1.42 -7.15
CA ALA A 105 5.42 0.56 -8.18
C ALA A 105 6.43 -0.50 -8.68
N TYR A 106 7.69 -0.10 -8.89
CA TYR A 106 8.76 -1.03 -9.25
C TYR A 106 9.00 -2.10 -8.17
N VAL A 107 9.05 -1.70 -6.89
CA VAL A 107 9.23 -2.65 -5.77
C VAL A 107 8.08 -3.65 -5.69
N ALA A 108 6.84 -3.19 -5.88
CA ALA A 108 5.64 -4.03 -5.91
C ALA A 108 5.69 -5.05 -7.06
N ALA A 109 6.02 -4.60 -8.28
CA ALA A 109 6.12 -5.46 -9.44
C ALA A 109 7.18 -6.56 -9.25
N ARG A 110 8.33 -6.20 -8.66
CA ARG A 110 9.45 -7.12 -8.44
C ARG A 110 9.14 -8.26 -7.45
N GLN A 111 8.20 -8.10 -6.52
CA GLN A 111 7.88 -9.17 -5.57
C GLN A 111 7.11 -10.33 -6.20
N GLY A 112 6.38 -10.09 -7.29
CA GLY A 112 5.51 -11.11 -7.93
C GLY A 112 4.34 -11.61 -7.06
N LYS A 113 4.24 -11.19 -5.79
CA LYS A 113 3.18 -11.58 -4.84
C LYS A 113 2.05 -10.56 -4.84
N LYS A 114 0.80 -11.05 -4.86
CA LYS A 114 -0.40 -10.20 -4.77
C LYS A 114 -0.40 -9.34 -3.51
N ASP A 115 -0.10 -9.93 -2.37
CA ASP A 115 -0.11 -9.24 -1.07
C ASP A 115 0.91 -8.10 -1.03
N ALA A 116 2.06 -8.25 -1.70
CA ALA A 116 3.05 -7.19 -1.79
C ALA A 116 2.55 -6.02 -2.64
N LYS A 117 1.83 -6.31 -3.73
CA LYS A 117 1.17 -5.29 -4.55
C LYS A 117 0.11 -4.54 -3.75
N GLU A 118 -0.70 -5.25 -2.97
CA GLU A 118 -1.72 -4.67 -2.09
C GLU A 118 -1.11 -3.74 -1.03
N MET A 119 -0.11 -4.21 -0.28
CA MET A 119 0.57 -3.39 0.73
C MET A 119 1.21 -2.13 0.14
N ILE A 120 1.92 -2.26 -0.99
CA ILE A 120 2.55 -1.11 -1.63
C ILE A 120 1.54 -0.16 -2.27
N ALA A 121 0.49 -0.69 -2.89
CA ALA A 121 -0.57 0.12 -3.49
C ALA A 121 -1.28 0.98 -2.42
N PHE A 122 -1.52 0.41 -1.24
CA PHE A 122 -2.08 1.16 -0.12
C PHE A 122 -1.16 2.30 0.35
N ILE A 123 0.15 2.04 0.47
CA ILE A 123 1.14 3.09 0.79
C ILE A 123 1.16 4.18 -0.30
N ASP A 124 1.09 3.80 -1.58
CA ASP A 124 1.01 4.75 -2.69
C ASP A 124 -0.24 5.63 -2.60
N LEU A 125 -1.40 5.04 -2.26
CA LEU A 125 -2.65 5.78 -2.06
C LEU A 125 -2.55 6.83 -0.95
N LEU A 126 -1.88 6.50 0.17
CA LEU A 126 -1.62 7.46 1.23
C LEU A 126 -0.73 8.62 0.76
N ILE A 127 0.32 8.33 -0.01
CA ILE A 127 1.20 9.36 -0.59
C ILE A 127 0.42 10.28 -1.55
N GLN A 128 -0.53 9.74 -2.33
CA GLN A 128 -1.37 10.55 -3.20
C GLN A 128 -2.21 11.58 -2.43
N LYS A 129 -2.74 11.20 -1.26
CA LYS A 129 -3.62 12.03 -0.43
C LYS A 129 -2.89 13.01 0.50
N MET A 130 -1.58 12.86 0.62
CA MET A 130 -0.75 13.72 1.45
C MET A 130 -0.61 15.15 0.93
N ASN A 131 -0.46 16.07 1.88
CA ASN A 131 0.09 17.42 1.70
C ASN A 131 1.22 17.68 2.73
N ASP A 132 1.86 18.84 2.67
CA ASP A 132 3.01 19.14 3.54
C ASP A 132 2.67 19.12 5.04
N LYS A 133 1.42 19.44 5.42
CA LYS A 133 0.97 19.39 6.83
C LYS A 133 0.88 17.97 7.37
N SER A 134 0.65 16.98 6.50
CA SER A 134 0.53 15.57 6.90
C SER A 134 1.82 14.75 6.70
N LEU A 135 2.91 15.38 6.27
CA LEU A 135 4.18 14.69 6.01
C LEU A 135 4.74 14.00 7.26
N ASP A 136 4.77 14.70 8.39
CA ASP A 136 5.28 14.13 9.65
C ASP A 136 4.38 13.02 10.18
N SER A 137 3.06 13.18 10.08
CA SER A 137 2.09 12.12 10.38
C SER A 137 2.33 10.88 9.52
N PHE A 138 2.60 11.05 8.23
CA PHE A 138 2.91 9.92 7.34
C PHE A 138 4.23 9.25 7.70
N LYS A 139 5.28 10.01 8.01
CA LYS A 139 6.55 9.45 8.50
C LYS A 139 6.33 8.63 9.77
N LYS A 140 5.49 9.12 10.68
CA LYS A 140 5.11 8.42 11.91
C LYS A 140 4.34 7.13 11.64
N LEU A 141 3.39 7.17 10.71
CA LEU A 141 2.67 5.98 10.25
C LEU A 141 3.64 4.93 9.70
N MET A 142 4.60 5.34 8.87
CA MET A 142 5.61 4.43 8.33
C MET A 142 6.50 3.80 9.42
N GLU A 143 6.84 4.54 10.48
CA GLU A 143 7.53 3.99 11.65
C GLU A 143 6.72 2.90 12.34
N ILE A 144 5.42 3.14 12.56
CA ILE A 144 4.48 2.17 13.14
C ILE A 144 4.41 0.91 12.27
N ILE A 145 4.25 1.08 10.95
CA ILE A 145 4.20 -0.02 9.99
C ILE A 145 5.48 -0.86 10.07
N ILE A 146 6.66 -0.24 10.12
CA ILE A 146 7.94 -0.96 10.24
C ILE A 146 8.05 -1.72 11.55
N ALA A 147 7.63 -1.10 12.66
CA ALA A 147 7.69 -1.71 13.98
C ALA A 147 6.87 -3.00 14.04
N TYR A 148 5.58 -2.93 13.66
CA TYR A 148 4.71 -4.11 13.63
C TYR A 148 5.13 -5.11 12.56
N HIS A 149 5.63 -4.66 11.41
CA HIS A 149 6.11 -5.57 10.39
C HIS A 149 7.30 -6.36 10.92
N LYS A 150 8.21 -5.71 11.64
CA LYS A 150 9.34 -6.40 12.27
C LYS A 150 8.87 -7.37 13.36
N PHE A 151 7.82 -7.04 14.09
CA PHE A 151 7.24 -7.90 15.13
C PHE A 151 6.60 -9.17 14.57
N TYR A 152 5.79 -9.06 13.50
CA TYR A 152 5.06 -10.20 12.92
C TYR A 152 5.80 -10.95 11.81
N HIS A 153 6.85 -10.36 11.23
CA HIS A 153 7.61 -11.02 10.18
C HIS A 153 8.34 -12.25 10.72
N THR A 154 7.90 -13.43 10.30
CA THR A 154 8.56 -14.69 10.62
C THR A 154 9.57 -15.01 9.53
N LYS A 155 10.83 -15.23 9.93
CA LYS A 155 11.82 -15.78 9.00
C LYS A 155 11.40 -17.22 8.70
N LYS A 156 10.92 -17.46 7.48
CA LYS A 156 10.90 -18.80 6.91
C LYS A 156 12.31 -19.21 6.51
#